data_AF-A0A1I6K3S9-F1
#
_entry.id   AF-A0A1I6K3S9-F1
#
_cell.length_a   1.000
_cell.length_b   1.000
_cell.length_c   1.000
_cell.angle_alpha   90.00
_cell.angle_beta   90.00
_cell.angle_gamma   90.00
#
_symmetry.space_group_name_H-M   'P 1'
#
loop_
_entity.id
_entity.type
_entity.pdbx_description
1 polymer ?
#
loop_
_entity_poly.entity_id
_entity_poly.type
_entity_poly.pdbx_seq_one_letter_code
_entity_poly.pdbx_strand_id
1 'polypeptide(L)'
;MDIHQYWPVGILTICAVSSILAVFYGFGSAIQNLNQTELEDQSEDGDPDAKALMELIDEPKGFISSLHLMEQILCMAEGVIGYLLLRELPGAAIPAVILGTALFTVVFGIVIPRKRGADYPEGWAKRFLHPVTAVITILSPLRAIIRWLSYPLLRLIGTDPAVDHEQVTRDDLKYLVTEGHENGVLKAQEPRWLIMCLNSAKNPPVIS
;
A
#
# COMPACT_ATOMS: atom_id res chain seq x y z
N MET A 1 3.20 13.98 -39.92
CA MET A 1 3.43 14.18 -38.47
C MET A 1 4.50 13.18 -38.10
N ASP A 2 5.70 13.65 -37.77
CA ASP A 2 6.92 12.84 -37.91
C ASP A 2 7.11 11.84 -36.77
N ILE A 3 7.31 10.58 -37.16
CA ILE A 3 7.37 9.36 -36.35
C ILE A 3 8.48 9.42 -35.28
N HIS A 4 9.56 10.16 -35.55
CA HIS A 4 10.68 10.35 -34.60
C HIS A 4 10.32 11.23 -33.39
N GLN A 5 9.21 11.97 -33.43
CA GLN A 5 8.85 12.89 -32.37
C GLN A 5 8.24 12.17 -31.14
N TYR A 6 7.60 11.02 -31.32
CA TYR A 6 6.88 10.32 -30.24
C TYR A 6 7.75 9.37 -29.43
N TRP A 7 8.80 8.80 -30.03
CA TRP A 7 9.67 7.85 -29.32
C TRP A 7 10.39 8.46 -28.10
N PRO A 8 10.95 9.69 -28.19
CA PRO A 8 11.52 10.37 -27.02
C PRO A 8 10.47 10.65 -25.95
N VAL A 9 9.25 11.02 -26.36
CA VAL A 9 8.12 11.26 -25.45
C VAL A 9 7.73 9.98 -24.72
N GLY A 10 7.65 8.85 -25.44
CA GLY A 10 7.37 7.54 -24.89
C GLY A 10 8.36 7.10 -23.81
N ILE A 11 9.65 7.20 -24.12
CA ILE A 11 10.72 6.86 -23.17
C ILE A 11 10.64 7.77 -21.95
N LEU A 12 10.46 9.07 -22.16
CA LEU A 12 10.34 10.05 -21.07
C LEU A 12 9.13 9.75 -20.17
N THR A 13 7.99 9.39 -20.76
CA THR A 13 6.80 8.97 -20.00
C THR A 13 7.07 7.73 -19.16
N ILE A 14 7.65 6.67 -19.75
CA ILE A 14 7.95 5.41 -19.03
C ILE A 14 8.94 5.67 -17.87
N CYS A 15 9.99 6.45 -18.12
CA CYS A 15 10.95 6.83 -17.08
C CYS A 15 10.29 7.67 -15.96
N ALA A 16 9.43 8.61 -16.32
CA ALA A 16 8.71 9.44 -15.35
C ALA A 16 7.76 8.58 -14.49
N VAL A 17 6.97 7.72 -15.12
CA VAL A 17 6.04 6.81 -14.44
C VAL A 17 6.80 5.86 -13.52
N SER A 18 7.85 5.21 -14.03
CA SER A 18 8.71 4.33 -13.23
C SER A 18 9.31 5.05 -12.03
N SER A 19 9.74 6.30 -12.18
CA SER A 19 10.31 7.09 -11.08
C SER A 19 9.26 7.44 -10.02
N ILE A 20 8.04 7.78 -10.44
CA ILE A 20 6.94 8.05 -9.50
C ILE A 20 6.59 6.76 -8.74
N LEU A 21 6.41 5.64 -9.45
CA LEU A 21 6.16 4.35 -8.80
C LEU A 21 7.28 3.98 -7.83
N ALA A 22 8.54 4.24 -8.20
CA ALA A 22 9.69 3.94 -7.35
C ALA A 22 9.65 4.67 -6.02
N VAL A 23 9.32 5.96 -6.04
CA VAL A 23 9.18 6.76 -4.82
C VAL A 23 8.10 6.18 -3.93
N PHE A 24 6.93 5.89 -4.50
CA PHE A 24 5.76 5.44 -3.77
C PHE A 24 5.89 4.03 -3.19
N TYR A 25 6.33 3.06 -4.00
CA TYR A 25 6.54 1.68 -3.56
C TYR A 25 7.76 1.56 -2.63
N GLY A 26 8.81 2.34 -2.86
CA GLY A 26 9.95 2.43 -1.94
C GLY A 26 9.56 3.01 -0.59
N PHE A 27 8.80 4.12 -0.57
CA PHE A 27 8.30 4.73 0.65
C PHE A 27 7.34 3.81 1.42
N GLY A 28 6.40 3.15 0.73
CA GLY A 28 5.50 2.18 1.35
C GLY A 28 6.26 1.01 1.99
N SER A 29 7.34 0.55 1.36
CA SER A 29 8.21 -0.45 1.95
C SER A 29 9.01 0.07 3.14
N ALA A 30 9.48 1.32 3.08
CA ALA A 30 10.22 1.95 4.16
C ALA A 30 9.34 2.06 5.40
N ILE A 31 8.12 2.59 5.27
CA ILE A 31 7.14 2.69 6.37
C ILE A 31 6.93 1.35 7.08
N GLN A 32 6.79 0.25 6.32
CA GLN A 32 6.57 -1.08 6.88
C GLN A 32 7.78 -1.65 7.64
N ASN A 33 8.99 -1.11 7.41
CA ASN A 33 10.23 -1.57 8.02
C ASN A 33 10.83 -0.54 9.01
N LEU A 34 10.12 0.56 9.29
CA LEU A 34 10.56 1.52 10.31
C LEU A 34 10.47 0.91 11.72
N ASN A 35 11.41 1.27 12.57
CA ASN A 35 11.36 0.96 14.00
C ASN A 35 10.33 1.87 14.68
N GLN A 36 9.15 1.33 15.00
CA GLN A 36 8.05 2.11 15.58
C GLN A 36 8.43 2.73 16.93
N THR A 37 9.13 2.00 17.80
CA THR A 37 9.54 2.50 19.12
C THR A 37 10.46 3.72 19.01
N GLU A 38 11.44 3.66 18.11
CA GLU A 38 12.36 4.79 17.89
C GLU A 38 11.66 5.99 17.23
N LEU A 39 10.67 5.74 16.38
CA LEU A 39 9.85 6.78 15.77
C LEU A 39 8.90 7.43 16.80
N GLU A 40 8.38 6.64 17.74
CA GLU A 40 7.60 7.06 18.91
C GLU A 40 8.42 8.03 19.76
N ASP A 41 9.63 7.63 20.16
CA ASP A 41 10.55 8.47 20.94
C ASP A 41 10.84 9.80 20.22
N GLN A 42 11.16 9.75 18.92
CA GLN A 42 11.40 10.95 18.11
C GLN A 42 10.17 11.87 18.00
N SER A 43 8.96 11.29 17.97
CA SER A 43 7.70 12.03 17.95
C SER A 43 7.43 12.71 19.29
N GLU A 44 7.70 12.05 20.42
CA GLU A 44 7.61 12.62 21.76
C GLU A 44 8.61 13.76 21.98
N ASP A 45 9.82 13.64 21.42
CA ASP A 45 10.84 14.68 21.38
C ASP A 45 10.49 15.88 20.47
N GLY A 46 9.38 15.79 19.72
CA GLY A 46 8.82 16.88 18.93
C GLY A 46 9.26 16.93 17.47
N ASP A 47 9.80 15.84 16.89
CA ASP A 47 10.09 15.75 15.45
C ASP A 47 8.76 15.67 14.65
N PRO A 48 8.42 16.70 13.85
CA PRO A 48 7.17 16.72 13.09
C PRO A 48 7.13 15.63 12.00
N ASP A 49 8.28 15.23 11.45
CA ASP A 49 8.36 14.19 10.43
C ASP A 49 8.13 12.81 11.04
N ALA A 50 8.67 12.56 12.25
CA ALA A 50 8.41 11.34 13.00
C ALA A 50 6.93 11.18 13.33
N LYS A 51 6.28 12.26 13.77
CA LYS A 51 4.84 12.28 14.04
C LYS A 51 4.01 11.95 12.78
N ALA A 52 4.31 12.59 11.65
CA ALA A 52 3.60 12.36 10.41
C ALA A 52 3.81 10.93 9.85
N LEU A 53 5.01 10.35 10.03
CA LEU A 53 5.27 8.96 9.70
C LEU A 53 4.47 8.00 10.58
N MET A 54 4.35 8.30 11.88
CA MET A 54 3.53 7.49 12.80
C MET A 54 2.05 7.50 12.38
N GLU A 55 1.50 8.68 12.06
CA GLU A 55 0.12 8.78 11.55
C GLU A 55 -0.10 7.93 10.28
N LEU A 56 0.89 7.85 9.39
CA LEU A 56 0.83 7.01 8.19
C LEU A 56 0.95 5.51 8.48
N ILE A 57 1.69 5.12 9.53
CA ILE A 57 1.81 3.73 10.00
C ILE A 57 0.51 3.28 10.64
N ASP A 58 -0.08 4.11 11.49
CA ASP A 58 -1.30 3.82 12.24
C ASP A 58 -2.53 3.78 11.33
N GLU A 59 -2.64 4.70 10.36
CA GLU A 59 -3.75 4.74 9.41
C GLU A 59 -3.28 4.60 7.94
N PRO A 60 -2.80 3.41 7.52
CA PRO A 60 -2.23 3.22 6.20
C PRO A 60 -3.28 3.23 5.07
N LYS A 61 -4.57 3.16 5.41
CA LYS A 61 -5.70 3.09 4.46
C LYS A 61 -5.68 4.26 3.47
N GLY A 62 -5.45 5.48 3.97
CA GLY A 62 -5.37 6.68 3.15
C GLY A 62 -4.20 6.63 2.15
N PHE A 63 -3.03 6.17 2.61
CA PHE A 63 -1.85 5.99 1.78
C PHE A 63 -2.05 4.90 0.72
N ILE A 64 -2.48 3.70 1.12
CA ILE A 64 -2.69 2.55 0.22
C ILE A 64 -3.72 2.88 -0.86
N SER A 65 -4.84 3.52 -0.48
CA SER A 65 -5.84 3.93 -1.46
C SER A 65 -5.28 4.96 -2.45
N SER A 66 -4.47 5.92 -1.97
CA SER A 66 -3.82 6.91 -2.83
C SER A 66 -2.80 6.30 -3.78
N LEU A 67 -2.00 5.37 -3.27
CA LEU A 67 -1.02 4.60 -4.04
C LEU A 67 -1.72 3.88 -5.19
N HIS A 68 -2.80 3.15 -4.88
CA HIS A 68 -3.54 2.40 -5.90
C HIS A 68 -4.17 3.32 -6.94
N LEU A 69 -4.79 4.43 -6.54
CA LEU A 69 -5.36 5.40 -7.49
C LEU A 69 -4.31 6.04 -8.38
N MET A 70 -3.17 6.42 -7.81
CA MET A 70 -2.05 6.96 -8.58
C MET A 70 -1.58 5.94 -9.61
N GLU A 71 -1.41 4.67 -9.21
CA GLU A 71 -1.02 3.59 -10.11
C GLU A 71 -2.02 3.43 -11.27
N GLN A 72 -3.32 3.47 -11.01
CA GLN A 72 -4.33 3.40 -12.08
C GLN A 72 -4.21 4.57 -13.07
N ILE A 73 -4.03 5.80 -12.57
CA ILE A 73 -3.86 6.99 -13.42
C ILE A 73 -2.61 6.87 -14.29
N LEU A 74 -1.48 6.46 -13.69
CA LEU A 74 -0.21 6.29 -14.40
C LEU A 74 -0.30 5.18 -15.47
N CYS A 75 -0.94 4.05 -15.12
CA CYS A 75 -1.17 2.95 -16.05
C CYS A 75 -2.03 3.38 -17.25
N MET A 76 -3.08 4.18 -17.02
CA MET A 76 -3.88 4.75 -18.12
C MET A 76 -3.05 5.70 -18.99
N ALA A 77 -2.22 6.55 -18.38
CA ALA A 77 -1.34 7.45 -19.12
C ALA A 77 -0.32 6.69 -19.99
N GLU A 78 0.33 5.66 -19.45
CA GLU A 78 1.21 4.75 -20.21
C GLU A 78 0.45 4.03 -21.32
N GLY A 79 -0.78 3.59 -21.07
CA GLY A 79 -1.62 2.91 -22.08
C GLY A 79 -1.92 3.81 -23.29
N VAL A 80 -2.25 5.08 -23.08
CA VAL A 80 -2.50 6.05 -24.16
C VAL A 80 -1.24 6.28 -24.99
N ILE A 81 -0.10 6.52 -24.34
CA ILE A 81 1.18 6.73 -25.03
C ILE A 81 1.63 5.45 -25.73
N GLY A 82 1.51 4.30 -25.07
CA GLY A 82 1.80 2.99 -25.62
C GLY A 82 0.99 2.71 -26.88
N TYR A 83 -0.32 2.99 -26.87
CA TYR A 83 -1.16 2.87 -28.06
C TYR A 83 -0.63 3.70 -29.24
N LEU A 84 -0.25 4.96 -29.00
CA LEU A 84 0.30 5.82 -30.06
C LEU A 84 1.63 5.28 -30.63
N LEU A 85 2.46 4.67 -29.80
CA LEU A 85 3.75 4.09 -30.22
C LEU A 85 3.59 2.75 -30.94
N LEU A 86 2.66 1.91 -30.49
CA LEU A 86 2.49 0.54 -30.99
C LEU A 86 1.81 0.47 -32.36
N ARG A 87 0.99 1.45 -32.75
CA ARG A 87 0.29 1.47 -34.05
C ARG A 87 1.22 1.44 -35.26
N GLU A 88 2.43 1.94 -35.09
CA GLU A 88 3.42 2.06 -36.17
C GLU A 88 4.40 0.87 -36.21
N LEU A 89 4.28 -0.07 -35.26
CA LEU A 89 5.13 -1.26 -35.21
C LEU A 89 4.54 -2.42 -36.01
N PRO A 90 5.40 -3.28 -36.59
CA PRO A 90 4.92 -4.53 -37.15
C PRO A 90 4.26 -5.36 -36.05
N GLY A 91 3.09 -5.95 -36.35
CA GLY A 91 2.28 -6.67 -35.35
C GLY A 91 3.03 -7.75 -34.57
N ALA A 92 4.06 -8.35 -35.16
CA ALA A 92 4.93 -9.34 -34.51
C ALA A 92 5.83 -8.74 -33.41
N ALA A 93 6.16 -7.45 -33.46
CA ALA A 93 7.00 -6.77 -32.47
C ALA A 93 6.21 -6.23 -31.26
N ILE A 94 4.89 -6.05 -31.40
CA ILE A 94 4.03 -5.46 -30.37
C ILE A 94 4.12 -6.23 -29.03
N PRO A 95 3.99 -7.57 -28.98
CA PRO A 95 4.05 -8.30 -27.71
C PRO A 95 5.41 -8.17 -27.01
N ALA A 96 6.50 -8.16 -27.80
CA ALA A 96 7.86 -8.03 -27.27
C ALA A 96 8.09 -6.64 -26.64
N VAL A 97 7.59 -5.58 -27.28
CA VAL A 97 7.68 -4.22 -26.74
C VAL A 97 6.85 -4.08 -25.45
N ILE A 98 5.60 -4.55 -25.45
CA ILE A 98 4.74 -4.50 -24.25
C ILE A 98 5.39 -5.27 -23.08
N LEU A 99 5.89 -6.48 -23.34
CA LEU A 99 6.56 -7.27 -22.31
C LEU A 99 7.84 -6.58 -21.80
N GLY A 100 8.63 -6.02 -22.71
CA GLY A 100 9.86 -5.31 -22.36
C GLY A 100 9.60 -4.07 -21.49
N THR A 101 8.62 -3.25 -21.85
CA THR A 101 8.26 -2.06 -21.08
C THR A 101 7.64 -2.42 -19.74
N ALA A 102 6.75 -3.43 -19.69
CA ALA A 102 6.16 -3.89 -18.43
C ALA A 102 7.23 -4.43 -17.46
N LEU A 103 8.16 -5.27 -17.93
CA LEU A 103 9.26 -5.77 -17.12
C LEU A 103 10.15 -4.64 -16.62
N PHE A 104 10.46 -3.66 -17.47
CA PHE A 104 11.23 -2.49 -17.08
C PHE A 104 10.54 -1.71 -15.95
N THR A 105 9.28 -1.33 -16.14
CA THR A 105 8.51 -0.56 -15.14
C THR A 105 8.36 -1.33 -13.83
N VAL A 106 8.12 -2.64 -13.87
CA VAL A 106 8.01 -3.46 -12.64
C VAL A 106 9.36 -3.54 -11.91
N VAL A 107 10.46 -3.81 -12.62
CA VAL A 107 11.77 -3.97 -11.99
C VAL A 107 12.26 -2.65 -11.40
N PHE A 108 12.26 -1.58 -12.20
CA PHE A 108 12.81 -0.29 -11.79
C PHE A 108 11.83 0.56 -10.98
N GLY A 109 10.53 0.44 -11.24
CA GLY A 109 9.49 1.20 -10.54
C GLY A 109 9.00 0.54 -9.26
N ILE A 110 9.09 -0.79 -9.12
CA ILE A 110 8.48 -1.48 -7.97
C ILE A 110 9.51 -2.32 -7.22
N VAL A 111 10.14 -3.29 -7.87
CA VAL A 111 10.96 -4.30 -7.18
C VAL A 111 12.22 -3.71 -6.54
N ILE A 112 13.02 -2.97 -7.30
CA ILE A 112 14.27 -2.36 -6.81
C ILE A 112 13.98 -1.33 -5.71
N PRO A 113 13.05 -0.38 -5.89
CA PRO A 113 12.76 0.65 -4.88
C PRO A 113 12.19 0.06 -3.61
N ARG A 114 11.32 -0.94 -3.71
CA ARG A 114 10.77 -1.66 -2.54
C ARG A 114 11.88 -2.30 -1.72
N LYS A 115 12.81 -3.00 -2.37
CA LYS A 115 13.97 -3.59 -1.68
C LYS A 115 14.84 -2.52 -1.00
N ARG A 116 15.15 -1.43 -1.71
CA ARG A 116 15.96 -0.33 -1.15
C ARG A 116 15.27 0.37 0.03
N GLY A 117 13.96 0.55 -0.03
CA GLY A 117 13.17 1.11 1.06
C GLY A 117 13.17 0.20 2.29
N ALA A 118 13.13 -1.11 2.11
CA ALA A 118 13.27 -2.06 3.22
C ALA A 118 14.68 -2.08 3.82
N ASP A 119 15.73 -2.00 3.00
CA ASP A 119 17.13 -2.02 3.47
C ASP A 119 17.53 -0.72 4.21
N TYR A 120 16.93 0.42 3.85
CA TYR A 120 17.25 1.74 4.41
C TYR A 120 15.99 2.57 4.72
N PRO A 121 15.16 2.12 5.68
CA PRO A 121 13.81 2.64 5.88
C PRO A 121 13.79 4.10 6.35
N GLU A 122 14.58 4.48 7.35
CA GLU A 122 14.60 5.85 7.90
C GLU A 122 14.97 6.90 6.86
N GLY A 123 16.06 6.66 6.12
CA GLY A 123 16.54 7.59 5.11
C GLY A 123 15.57 7.76 3.94
N TRP A 124 14.90 6.67 3.53
CA TRP A 124 13.86 6.71 2.50
C TRP A 124 12.59 7.40 3.00
N ALA A 125 12.12 7.04 4.18
CA ALA A 125 10.90 7.57 4.78
C ALA A 125 11.01 9.09 4.96
N LYS A 126 12.06 9.58 5.66
CA LYS A 126 12.23 11.02 5.90
C LYS A 126 12.38 11.81 4.59
N ARG A 127 13.11 11.26 3.60
CA ARG A 127 13.33 11.95 2.32
C ARG A 127 12.06 12.07 1.47
N PHE A 128 11.21 11.06 1.47
CA PHE A 128 10.03 11.00 0.60
C PHE A 128 8.71 11.28 1.31
N LEU A 129 8.73 11.54 2.62
CA LEU A 129 7.55 11.89 3.40
C LEU A 129 6.78 13.06 2.79
N HIS A 130 7.39 14.24 2.68
CA HIS A 130 6.71 15.43 2.16
C HIS A 130 6.16 15.28 0.74
N PRO A 131 6.92 14.78 -0.26
CA PRO A 131 6.38 14.63 -1.61
C PRO A 131 5.25 13.59 -1.67
N VAL A 132 5.33 12.50 -0.91
CA VAL A 132 4.25 11.49 -0.87
C VAL A 132 3.01 12.07 -0.20
N THR A 133 3.15 12.71 0.96
CA THR A 133 2.02 13.33 1.68
C THR A 133 1.34 14.43 0.86
N ALA A 134 2.10 15.24 0.12
CA ALA A 134 1.54 16.24 -0.78
C ALA A 134 0.63 15.60 -1.84
N VAL A 135 1.06 14.49 -2.45
CA VAL A 135 0.26 13.75 -3.43
C VAL A 135 -0.96 13.10 -2.79
N ILE A 136 -0.83 12.51 -1.60
CA ILE A 136 -1.98 11.97 -0.85
C ILE A 136 -3.03 13.06 -0.63
N THR A 137 -2.62 14.27 -0.26
CA THR A 137 -3.53 15.40 -0.06
C THR A 137 -4.18 15.83 -1.37
N ILE A 138 -3.43 15.92 -2.47
CA ILE A 138 -3.96 16.25 -3.81
C ILE A 138 -4.97 15.21 -4.29
N LEU A 139 -4.73 13.91 -4.02
CA LEU A 139 -5.63 12.83 -4.40
C LEU A 139 -6.81 12.65 -3.43
N SER A 140 -6.82 13.32 -2.29
CA SER A 140 -7.87 13.22 -1.28
C SER A 140 -9.29 13.54 -1.77
N PRO A 141 -9.53 14.61 -2.57
CA PRO A 141 -10.86 14.86 -3.13
C PRO A 141 -11.30 13.73 -4.08
N LEU A 142 -10.36 13.17 -4.86
CA LEU A 142 -10.68 12.08 -5.78
C LEU A 142 -11.05 10.80 -5.02
N ARG A 143 -10.32 10.48 -3.94
CA ARG A 143 -10.69 9.38 -3.02
C ARG A 143 -12.10 9.57 -2.44
N ALA A 144 -12.45 10.80 -2.05
CA ALA A 144 -13.78 11.10 -1.52
C ALA A 144 -14.89 10.86 -2.55
N ILE A 145 -14.68 11.28 -3.81
CA ILE A 145 -15.62 11.02 -4.91
C ILE A 145 -15.81 9.52 -5.13
N ILE A 146 -14.71 8.76 -5.15
CA ILE A 146 -14.77 7.31 -5.36
C ILE A 146 -15.52 6.64 -4.20
N ARG A 147 -15.22 6.99 -2.94
CA ARG A 147 -15.99 6.50 -1.79
C ARG A 147 -17.47 6.82 -1.93
N TRP A 148 -17.81 8.06 -2.28
CA TRP A 148 -19.20 8.47 -2.48
C TRP A 148 -19.92 7.64 -3.55
N LEU A 149 -19.21 7.26 -4.62
CA LEU A 149 -19.74 6.41 -5.68
C LEU A 149 -19.84 4.93 -5.25
N SER A 150 -18.88 4.44 -4.47
CA SER A 150 -18.82 3.04 -4.03
C SER A 150 -19.81 2.72 -2.90
N TYR A 151 -20.06 3.65 -1.98
CA TYR A 151 -20.91 3.41 -0.81
C TYR A 151 -22.35 2.98 -1.14
N PRO A 152 -23.06 3.60 -2.10
CA PRO A 152 -24.40 3.14 -2.48
C PRO A 152 -24.35 1.76 -3.15
N LEU A 153 -23.31 1.46 -3.93
CA LEU A 153 -23.13 0.14 -4.55
C LEU A 153 -22.84 -0.95 -3.50
N LEU A 154 -22.00 -0.65 -2.51
CA LEU A 154 -21.70 -1.56 -1.40
C LEU A 154 -22.95 -1.86 -0.57
N ARG A 155 -23.76 -0.83 -0.28
CA ARG A 155 -25.04 -1.00 0.42
C ARG A 155 -26.03 -1.85 -0.38
N LEU A 156 -26.01 -1.78 -1.71
CA LEU A 156 -26.85 -2.62 -2.58
C LEU A 156 -26.47 -4.11 -2.47
N ILE A 157 -25.18 -4.39 -2.28
CA ILE A 157 -24.63 -5.75 -2.13
C ILE A 157 -24.74 -6.23 -0.65
N GLY A 158 -25.28 -5.40 0.25
CA GLY A 158 -25.44 -5.72 1.66
C GLY A 158 -24.14 -5.62 2.47
N THR A 159 -23.11 -4.96 1.94
CA THR A 159 -21.87 -4.65 2.66
C THR A 159 -22.00 -3.26 3.28
N ASP A 160 -21.76 -3.13 4.58
CA ASP A 160 -21.74 -1.82 5.22
C ASP A 160 -20.39 -1.13 5.00
N PRO A 161 -20.31 -0.07 4.18
CA PRO A 161 -19.06 0.63 3.91
C PRO A 161 -18.50 1.40 5.12
N ALA A 162 -19.27 1.54 6.20
CA ALA A 162 -18.83 2.20 7.44
C ALA A 162 -18.23 1.23 8.47
N VAL A 163 -18.32 -0.08 8.24
CA VAL A 163 -17.73 -1.09 9.13
C VAL A 163 -16.33 -1.39 8.63
N ASP A 164 -15.34 -0.85 9.32
CA ASP A 164 -13.94 -1.21 9.12
C ASP A 164 -13.73 -2.67 9.54
N HIS A 165 -13.13 -3.50 8.67
CA HIS A 165 -12.91 -4.92 8.92
C HIS A 165 -11.82 -5.21 9.98
N GLU A 166 -11.49 -4.26 10.85
CA GLU A 166 -10.66 -4.44 12.04
C GLU A 166 -11.39 -5.14 13.21
N GLN A 167 -12.59 -5.67 12.99
CA GLN A 167 -13.19 -6.61 13.93
C GLN A 167 -12.51 -7.97 13.73
N VAL A 168 -11.37 -8.17 14.41
CA VAL A 168 -10.73 -9.48 14.54
C VAL A 168 -11.78 -10.44 15.07
N THR A 169 -12.21 -11.37 14.22
CA THR A 169 -13.24 -12.32 14.60
C THR A 169 -12.65 -13.30 15.62
N ARG A 170 -13.49 -13.88 16.48
CA ARG A 170 -13.05 -14.84 17.51
C ARG A 170 -12.21 -15.99 16.93
N ASP A 171 -12.54 -16.40 15.72
CA ASP A 171 -11.87 -17.52 15.06
C ASP A 171 -10.50 -17.11 14.50
N ASP A 172 -10.31 -15.84 14.13
CA ASP A 172 -9.00 -15.27 13.78
C ASP A 172 -8.09 -15.15 15.02
N LEU A 173 -8.65 -14.76 16.17
CA LEU A 173 -7.94 -14.76 17.47
C LEU A 173 -7.48 -16.17 17.88
N LYS A 174 -8.33 -17.19 17.70
CA LYS A 174 -7.96 -18.58 17.99
C LYS A 174 -6.90 -19.11 17.03
N TYR A 175 -6.99 -18.72 15.76
CA TYR A 175 -6.01 -19.09 14.74
C TYR A 175 -4.63 -18.52 15.09
N LEU A 176 -4.54 -17.22 15.39
CA LEU A 176 -3.30 -16.54 15.79
C LEU A 176 -2.67 -17.13 17.07
N VAL A 177 -3.50 -17.48 18.07
CA VAL A 177 -3.04 -18.12 19.32
C VAL A 177 -2.52 -19.53 19.10
N THR A 178 -3.10 -20.28 18.14
CA THR A 178 -2.66 -21.64 17.81
C THR A 178 -1.36 -21.59 16.99
N GLU A 179 -1.26 -20.67 16.03
CA GLU A 179 -0.06 -20.45 15.22
C GLU A 179 1.14 -19.97 16.07
N GLY A 180 0.91 -19.12 17.08
CA GLY A 180 1.94 -18.71 18.05
C GLY A 180 2.44 -19.86 18.94
N HIS A 181 1.64 -20.91 19.14
CA HIS A 181 2.05 -22.11 19.87
C HIS A 181 2.91 -23.04 19.01
N GLU A 182 2.53 -23.24 17.73
CA GLU A 182 3.27 -24.07 16.78
C GLU A 182 4.63 -23.45 16.43
N ASN A 183 4.73 -22.12 16.37
CA ASN A 183 5.98 -21.38 16.14
C ASN A 183 6.83 -21.19 17.41
N GLY A 184 6.44 -21.76 18.56
CA GLY A 184 7.23 -21.77 19.79
C GLY A 184 7.34 -20.44 20.54
N VAL A 185 6.56 -19.43 20.15
CA VAL A 185 6.54 -18.09 20.76
C VAL A 185 5.75 -18.08 22.07
N LEU A 186 4.79 -19.01 22.23
CA LEU A 186 3.96 -19.17 23.43
C LEU A 186 4.33 -20.45 24.22
N LYS A 187 4.46 -20.34 25.55
CA LYS A 187 4.72 -21.51 26.41
C LYS A 187 3.50 -22.44 26.42
N ALA A 188 3.69 -23.74 26.56
CA ALA A 188 2.67 -24.79 26.33
C ALA A 188 1.36 -24.69 27.14
N GLN A 189 1.27 -23.82 28.14
CA GLN A 189 0.07 -23.60 28.94
C GLN A 189 -0.68 -22.30 28.55
N GLU A 190 -0.06 -21.42 27.76
CA GLU A 190 -0.57 -20.09 27.47
C GLU A 190 -1.79 -20.02 26.52
N PRO A 191 -1.83 -20.83 25.44
CA PRO A 191 -2.96 -20.85 24.52
C PRO A 191 -4.29 -21.27 25.18
N ARG A 192 -4.21 -22.20 26.14
CA ARG A 192 -5.40 -22.80 26.76
C ARG A 192 -6.10 -21.84 27.73
N TRP A 193 -5.36 -21.02 28.47
CA TRP A 193 -5.97 -20.04 29.39
C TRP A 193 -6.60 -18.86 28.63
N LEU A 194 -5.97 -18.38 27.54
CA LEU A 194 -6.52 -17.33 26.68
C LEU A 194 -7.86 -17.74 26.07
N ILE A 195 -7.93 -18.96 25.52
CA ILE A 195 -9.16 -19.52 24.96
C ILE A 195 -10.24 -19.68 26.05
N MET A 196 -9.85 -20.02 27.28
CA MET A 196 -10.76 -20.19 28.41
C MET A 196 -11.31 -18.85 28.92
N CYS A 197 -10.49 -17.80 29.02
CA CYS A 197 -10.93 -16.44 29.35
C CYS A 197 -11.90 -15.89 28.30
N LEU A 198 -11.59 -16.07 27.00
CA LEU A 198 -12.48 -15.66 25.91
C LEU A 198 -13.83 -16.39 25.96
N ASN A 199 -13.87 -17.65 26.38
CA ASN A 199 -15.12 -18.40 26.56
C ASN A 199 -15.89 -17.99 27.83
N SER A 200 -15.19 -17.69 28.93
CA SER A 200 -15.81 -17.26 30.19
C SER A 200 -16.46 -15.88 30.11
N ALA A 201 -15.93 -14.96 29.28
CA ALA A 201 -16.52 -13.63 29.08
C ALA A 201 -17.92 -13.66 28.42
N LYS A 202 -18.32 -14.78 27.81
CA LYS A 202 -19.64 -14.95 27.17
C LYS A 202 -20.72 -15.49 28.11
N ASN A 203 -20.34 -16.11 29.22
CA ASN A 203 -21.26 -16.68 30.22
C ASN A 203 -20.73 -16.35 31.62
N PRO A 204 -21.06 -15.18 32.20
CA PRO A 204 -20.74 -14.95 33.59
C PRO A 204 -21.44 -16.01 34.44
N PRO A 205 -20.78 -16.61 35.45
CA PRO A 205 -21.45 -17.53 36.35
C PRO A 205 -22.66 -16.81 36.96
N VAL A 206 -23.85 -17.40 36.78
CA VAL A 206 -25.03 -16.98 37.54
C VAL A 206 -24.73 -17.30 38.99
N ILE A 207 -24.37 -16.28 39.76
CA ILE A 207 -24.23 -16.39 41.21
C ILE A 207 -25.66 -16.57 41.73
N SER A 208 -26.01 -17.80 42.10
CA SER A 208 -27.27 -18.14 42.76
C SER A 208 -27.32 -17.56 44.17
#